data_AF-A0A8F0CHQ8-F1
#
_entry.id   AF-A0A8F0CHQ8-F1
#
_cell.length_a   1.000
_cell.length_b   1.000
_cell.length_c   1.000
_cell.angle_alpha   90.00
_cell.angle_beta   90.00
_cell.angle_gamma   90.00
#
_symmetry.space_group_name_H-M   'P 1'
#
loop_
_entity.id
_entity.type
_entity.pdbx_description
1 polymer ?
#
loop_
_entity_poly.entity_id
_entity_poly.type
_entity_poly.pdbx_seq_one_letter_code
_entity_poly.pdbx_strand_id
1 'polypeptide(L)'
;MPRPVTLPDSLCAFIRSLDKPPVVTAPARNATEPETDNASDTTAPPAYPLPPAWVAARDAYISHVMACKQCVTSGLRIPRHCATGERLRRELDAQPWDSGP
;
A
#
# COMPACT_ATOMS: atom_id res chain seq x y z
N MET A 1 -9.06 34.35 -9.81
CA MET A 1 -7.72 34.58 -10.40
C MET A 1 -6.72 33.71 -9.66
N PRO A 2 -6.31 32.53 -10.17
CA PRO A 2 -5.29 31.72 -9.53
C PRO A 2 -3.93 32.43 -9.62
N ARG A 3 -3.19 32.49 -8.51
CA ARG A 3 -1.85 33.10 -8.48
C ARG A 3 -0.86 32.17 -9.18
N PRO A 4 0.03 32.69 -10.04
CA PRO A 4 1.10 31.89 -10.61
C PRO A 4 2.05 31.44 -9.49
N VAL A 5 2.25 30.14 -9.36
CA VAL A 5 3.24 29.56 -8.44
C VAL A 5 4.61 29.74 -9.09
N THR A 6 5.39 30.71 -8.64
CA THR A 6 6.78 30.88 -9.07
C THR A 6 7.68 30.05 -8.17
N LEU A 7 8.30 29.02 -8.74
CA LEU A 7 9.30 28.21 -8.03
C LEU A 7 10.61 29.02 -7.91
N PRO A 8 11.28 28.98 -6.74
CA PRO A 8 12.54 29.67 -6.55
C PRO A 8 13.65 29.04 -7.41
N ASP A 9 14.57 29.87 -7.90
CA ASP A 9 15.64 29.44 -8.82
C ASP A 9 16.53 28.33 -8.25
N SER A 10 16.74 28.32 -6.93
CA SER A 10 17.49 27.28 -6.23
C SER A 10 16.83 25.89 -6.36
N LEU A 11 15.50 25.84 -6.31
CA LEU A 11 14.76 24.59 -6.45
C LEU A 11 14.74 24.14 -7.92
N CYS A 12 14.62 25.07 -8.86
CA CYS A 12 14.78 24.77 -10.29
C CYS A 12 16.18 24.25 -10.63
N ALA A 13 17.22 24.80 -10.02
CA ALA A 13 18.61 24.34 -10.19
C ALA A 13 18.81 22.94 -9.59
N PHE A 14 18.26 22.68 -8.40
CA PHE A 14 18.31 21.36 -7.77
C PHE A 14 17.63 20.29 -8.63
N ILE A 15 16.42 20.54 -9.14
CA ILE A 15 15.70 19.60 -10.01
C ILE A 15 16.51 19.28 -11.27
N ARG A 16 17.18 20.27 -11.87
CA ARG A 16 18.03 20.06 -13.05
C ARG A 16 19.33 19.31 -12.73
N SER A 17 19.79 19.37 -11.49
CA SER A 17 20.99 18.66 -11.01
C SER A 17 20.70 17.20 -10.66
N LEU A 18 19.44 16.79 -10.54
CA LEU A 18 19.10 15.39 -10.36
C LEU A 18 19.50 14.63 -11.63
N ASP A 19 20.22 13.52 -11.46
CA ASP A 19 20.48 12.60 -12.57
C ASP A 19 19.15 12.21 -13.20
N LYS A 20 19.07 12.34 -14.53
CA LYS A 20 17.89 11.92 -15.27
C LYS A 20 17.64 10.45 -14.94
N PRO A 21 16.47 10.07 -14.38
CA PRO A 21 16.21 8.67 -14.14
C PRO A 21 16.38 7.94 -15.49
N PRO A 22 17.08 6.80 -15.52
CA PRO A 22 17.25 6.07 -16.76
C PRO A 22 15.87 5.90 -17.36
N VAL A 23 15.72 6.29 -18.63
CA VAL A 23 14.49 6.04 -19.36
C VAL A 23 14.37 4.53 -19.44
N VAL A 24 13.63 3.95 -18.49
CA VAL A 24 13.20 2.56 -18.53
C VAL A 24 12.25 2.48 -19.71
N THR A 25 12.84 2.32 -20.89
CA THR A 25 12.15 1.89 -22.09
C THR A 25 11.76 0.46 -21.78
N ALA A 26 10.54 0.28 -21.25
CA ALA A 26 10.08 -0.99 -20.72
C ALA A 26 10.39 -2.13 -21.71
N PRO A 27 11.37 -3.01 -21.43
CA PRO A 27 11.41 -4.29 -22.09
C PRO A 27 10.44 -5.19 -21.31
N ALA A 28 9.71 -6.02 -22.04
CA ALA A 28 8.85 -7.02 -21.46
C ALA A 28 9.60 -7.81 -20.37
N ARG A 29 9.17 -7.59 -19.12
CA ARG A 29 9.44 -8.39 -17.92
C ARG A 29 9.58 -9.88 -18.26
N ASN A 30 10.81 -10.33 -18.45
CA ASN A 30 11.22 -11.72 -18.52
C ASN A 30 12.64 -11.84 -17.96
N ALA A 31 12.77 -12.74 -16.99
CA ALA A 31 13.98 -13.34 -16.42
C ALA A 31 14.87 -12.49 -15.48
N THR A 32 14.78 -12.84 -14.19
CA THR A 32 15.88 -13.32 -13.33
C THR A 32 17.24 -12.63 -13.44
N GLU A 33 17.57 -11.84 -12.41
CA GLU A 33 18.94 -11.77 -11.86
C GLU A 33 18.91 -11.85 -10.33
N PRO A 34 19.95 -12.41 -9.68
CA PRO A 34 19.94 -12.74 -8.27
C PRO A 34 20.44 -11.54 -7.45
N GLU A 35 19.57 -10.93 -6.65
CA GLU A 35 19.98 -9.87 -5.74
C GLU A 35 20.38 -10.47 -4.38
N THR A 36 21.68 -10.36 -4.11
CA THR A 36 22.36 -10.68 -2.87
C THR A 36 21.90 -9.81 -1.69
N ASP A 37 21.83 -10.43 -0.52
CA ASP A 37 21.98 -9.82 0.81
C ASP A 37 21.02 -8.68 1.18
N ASN A 38 19.76 -9.02 1.39
CA ASN A 38 19.04 -8.55 2.57
C ASN A 38 18.22 -9.73 3.12
N ALA A 39 18.65 -10.29 4.25
CA ALA A 39 17.83 -11.18 5.06
C ALA A 39 16.70 -10.36 5.74
N SER A 40 15.82 -9.76 4.93
CA SER A 40 14.45 -9.52 5.34
C SER A 40 13.74 -10.83 5.07
N ASP A 41 13.14 -11.37 6.12
CA ASP A 41 12.21 -12.50 6.11
C ASP A 41 11.06 -12.20 5.15
N THR A 42 11.36 -12.31 3.85
CA THR A 42 10.46 -11.97 2.77
C THR A 42 9.54 -13.17 2.65
N THR A 43 8.51 -13.14 3.49
CA THR A 43 7.34 -14.01 3.33
C THR A 43 6.98 -13.98 1.85
N ALA A 44 6.96 -15.15 1.21
CA ALA A 44 6.64 -15.27 -0.21
C ALA A 44 5.39 -14.42 -0.51
N PRO A 45 5.37 -13.68 -1.63
CA PRO A 45 4.20 -12.88 -1.97
C PRO A 45 2.97 -13.79 -1.96
N PRO A 46 1.81 -13.31 -1.44
CA PRO A 46 0.61 -14.13 -1.38
C PRO A 46 0.34 -14.82 -2.70
N ALA A 47 0.02 -16.11 -2.63
CA ALA A 47 -0.43 -16.86 -3.78
C ALA A 47 -1.61 -16.11 -4.41
N TYR A 48 -1.47 -15.73 -5.68
CA TYR A 48 -2.54 -15.10 -6.43
C TYR A 48 -3.35 -16.21 -7.12
N PRO A 49 -4.69 -16.17 -7.10
CA PRO A 49 -5.53 -15.13 -6.52
C PRO A 49 -5.72 -15.27 -5.00
N LEU A 50 -5.89 -14.13 -4.32
CA LEU A 50 -6.27 -14.08 -2.91
C LEU A 50 -7.64 -14.74 -2.68
N PRO A 51 -7.88 -15.34 -1.49
CA PRO A 51 -9.18 -15.90 -1.15
C PRO A 51 -10.33 -14.90 -1.30
N PRO A 52 -11.43 -15.24 -2.00
CA PRO A 52 -12.51 -14.28 -2.26
C PRO A 52 -13.19 -13.81 -0.97
N ALA A 53 -13.29 -14.67 0.05
CA ALA A 53 -13.85 -14.32 1.35
C ALA A 53 -12.97 -13.31 2.10
N TRP A 54 -11.63 -13.45 2.02
CA TRP A 54 -10.69 -12.49 2.58
C TRP A 54 -10.82 -11.12 1.91
N VAL A 55 -10.91 -11.09 0.57
CA VAL A 55 -11.07 -9.85 -0.19
C VAL A 55 -12.39 -9.15 0.19
N ALA A 56 -13.50 -9.89 0.26
CA ALA A 56 -14.80 -9.33 0.65
C ALA A 56 -14.78 -8.73 2.07
N ALA A 57 -14.19 -9.45 3.03
CA ALA A 57 -14.05 -8.97 4.41
C ALA A 57 -13.16 -7.72 4.49
N ARG A 58 -12.05 -7.70 3.72
CA ARG A 58 -11.14 -6.56 3.66
C ARG A 58 -11.86 -5.32 3.12
N ASP A 59 -12.56 -5.47 2.01
CA ASP A 59 -13.20 -4.35 1.33
C ASP A 59 -14.36 -3.79 2.18
N ALA A 60 -15.09 -4.64 2.90
CA ALA A 60 -16.09 -4.21 3.89
C ALA A 60 -15.47 -3.41 5.04
N TYR A 61 -14.35 -3.89 5.60
CA TYR A 61 -13.60 -3.17 6.64
C TYR A 61 -13.07 -1.83 6.14
N ILE A 62 -12.42 -1.78 4.98
CA ILE A 62 -11.87 -0.56 4.39
C ILE A 62 -12.99 0.46 4.11
N SER A 63 -14.07 0.03 3.49
CA SER A 63 -15.24 0.87 3.23
C SER A 63 -15.75 1.53 4.51
N HIS A 64 -15.88 0.74 5.60
CA HIS A 64 -16.32 1.25 6.89
C HIS A 64 -15.36 2.27 7.50
N VAL A 65 -14.05 1.98 7.59
CA VAL A 65 -13.10 2.89 8.24
C VAL A 65 -12.90 4.18 7.46
N MET A 66 -13.07 4.15 6.13
CA MET A 66 -13.01 5.36 5.30
C MET A 66 -14.25 6.24 5.46
N ALA A 67 -15.43 5.66 5.75
CA ALA A 67 -16.67 6.41 5.95
C ALA A 67 -16.90 6.84 7.41
N CYS A 68 -16.40 6.07 8.38
CA CYS A 68 -16.68 6.28 9.80
C CYS A 68 -15.68 7.26 10.43
N LYS A 69 -16.17 8.42 10.87
CA LYS A 69 -15.36 9.45 11.56
C LYS A 69 -14.83 9.03 12.94
N GLN A 70 -15.39 7.97 13.53
CA GLN A 70 -14.96 7.45 14.83
C GLN A 70 -13.78 6.46 14.69
N CYS A 71 -13.60 5.88 13.51
CA CYS A 71 -12.48 5.00 13.23
C CYS A 71 -11.25 5.83 12.87
N VAL A 72 -10.12 5.56 13.53
CA VAL A 72 -8.83 6.20 13.28
C VAL A 72 -7.79 5.09 13.14
N THR A 73 -7.43 4.80 11.89
CA THR A 73 -6.49 3.71 11.54
C THR A 73 -5.09 4.21 11.20
N SER A 74 -4.89 5.51 11.01
CA SER A 74 -3.60 6.14 10.70
C SER A 74 -3.18 7.12 11.80
N GLY A 75 -1.86 7.31 11.96
CA GLY A 75 -1.29 8.30 12.89
C GLY A 75 -1.32 7.90 14.37
N LEU A 76 -1.89 6.76 14.73
CA LEU A 76 -1.87 6.21 16.09
C LEU A 76 -1.07 4.92 16.15
N ARG A 77 -0.37 4.69 17.26
CA ARG A 77 0.31 3.41 17.53
C ARG A 77 -0.67 2.25 17.67
N ILE A 78 -1.86 2.54 18.21
CA ILE A 78 -2.96 1.58 18.35
C ILE A 78 -4.15 2.19 17.60
N PRO A 79 -4.66 1.52 16.55
CA PRO A 79 -5.82 2.01 15.82
C PRO A 79 -7.04 2.05 16.74
N ARG A 80 -7.87 3.07 16.57
CA ARG A 80 -9.18 3.15 17.24
C ARG A 80 -10.25 2.74 16.26
N HIS A 81 -11.14 1.85 16.70
CA HIS A 81 -12.30 1.42 15.93
C HIS A 81 -13.57 1.69 16.74
N CYS A 82 -14.67 1.97 16.05
CA CYS A 82 -15.98 1.86 16.68
C CYS A 82 -16.39 0.37 16.78
N ALA A 83 -17.47 0.05 17.51
CA ALA A 83 -17.92 -1.33 17.70
C ALA A 83 -18.12 -2.10 16.38
N THR A 84 -18.64 -1.45 15.34
CA THR A 84 -18.79 -2.05 14.00
C THR A 84 -17.44 -2.28 13.34
N GLY A 85 -16.53 -1.31 13.42
CA GLY A 85 -15.17 -1.44 12.88
C GLY A 85 -14.38 -2.54 13.56
N GLU A 86 -14.51 -2.72 14.87
CA GLU A 86 -13.88 -3.82 15.61
C GLU A 86 -14.42 -5.18 15.16
N ARG A 87 -15.73 -5.28 14.91
CA ARG A 87 -16.34 -6.51 14.40
C ARG A 87 -15.80 -6.86 13.02
N LEU A 88 -15.79 -5.89 12.10
CA LEU A 88 -15.26 -6.07 10.75
C LEU A 88 -13.77 -6.41 10.75
N ARG A 89 -12.99 -5.82 11.68
CA ARG A 89 -11.59 -6.14 11.85
C ARG A 89 -11.39 -7.60 12.29
N ARG A 90 -12.16 -8.05 13.27
CA ARG A 90 -12.17 -9.45 13.72
C ARG A 90 -12.60 -10.42 12.62
N GLU A 91 -13.60 -10.05 11.82
CA GLU A 91 -14.05 -10.85 10.68
C GLU A 91 -12.95 -11.00 9.62
N LEU A 92 -12.21 -9.93 9.33
CA LEU A 92 -11.06 -9.93 8.43
C LEU A 92 -9.89 -10.77 8.97
N ASP A 93 -9.53 -10.60 10.25
CA ASP A 93 -8.43 -11.33 10.88
C ASP A 93 -8.74 -12.84 11.02
N ALA A 94 -10.03 -13.21 11.05
CA ALA A 94 -10.49 -14.60 11.05
C ALA A 94 -10.46 -15.27 9.66
N GLN A 95 -10.29 -14.50 8.58
CA GLN A 95 -10.24 -15.07 7.24
C GLN A 95 -8.91 -15.81 7.03
N PRO A 96 -8.94 -17.10 6.65
CA PRO A 96 -7.73 -17.84 6.36
C PRO A 96 -7.02 -17.20 5.16
N TRP A 97 -5.71 -16.98 5.30
CA TRP A 97 -4.85 -16.48 4.22
C TRP A 97 -4.63 -17.55 3.15
N ASP A 98 -4.53 -18.80 3.58
CA ASP A 98 -4.39 -19.96 2.71
C ASP A 98 -5.77 -20.56 2.44
N SER A 99 -6.32 -20.24 1.26
CA SER A 99 -7.34 -21.08 0.62
C SER A 99 -6.67 -21.89 -0.49
N GLY A 100 -5.64 -22.65 -0.11
CA GLY A 100 -5.07 -23.67 -1.00
C GLY A 100 -5.91 -24.95 -0.92
N PRO A 101 -6.20 -25.63 -2.04
CA PRO A 101 -6.61 -27.03 -2.00
C PRO A 101 -5.52 -27.93 -1.42
#